data_AF-A0A4Q0M5B3-F1
#
_entry.id   AF-A0A4Q0M5B3-F1
#
_cell.length_a   1.000
_cell.length_b   1.000
_cell.length_c   1.000
_cell.angle_alpha   90.00
_cell.angle_beta   90.00
_cell.angle_gamma   90.00
#
_symmetry.space_group_name_H-M   'P 1'
#
loop_
_entity.id
_entity.type
_entity.pdbx_description
1 polymer ?
#
loop_
_entity_poly.entity_id
_entity_poly.type
_entity_poly.pdbx_seq_one_letter_code
_entity_poly.pdbx_strand_id
1 'polypeptide(L)'
;MKTITENIHKLLFMNVNHEGVRDSIAVYTTAIKLDIIRGNSSANVKKISVSDSIAYSVFNDLTFLKAIDFAPLAGAKDSITVIIPIAIMMEACNTCSPGQLKLFSRSDYRRKILNLFFNTDTGNSNPEGYIYLKPYTLIVNNKVDD
;
A
#
# COMPACT_ATOMS: atom_id res chain seq x y z
N MET A 1 6.20 16.05 15.58
CA MET A 1 5.33 14.89 15.85
C MET A 1 5.10 14.21 14.49
N LYS A 2 5.57 12.97 14.29
CA LYS A 2 5.42 12.29 12.99
C LYS A 2 3.95 11.94 12.75
N THR A 3 3.46 12.11 11.53
CA THR A 3 2.08 11.76 11.19
C THR A 3 1.88 10.25 11.21
N ILE A 4 0.67 9.77 11.52
CA ILE A 4 0.34 8.33 11.45
C ILE A 4 0.65 7.74 10.07
N THR A 5 0.44 8.52 9.02
CA THR A 5 0.76 8.18 7.63
C THR A 5 2.26 8.01 7.38
N GLU A 6 3.13 8.76 8.08
CA GLU A 6 4.58 8.57 8.01
C GLU A 6 5.02 7.31 8.75
N ASN A 7 4.39 6.99 9.88
CA ASN A 7 4.69 5.77 10.63
C ASN A 7 4.28 4.52 9.84
N ILE A 8 3.08 4.52 9.25
CA ILE A 8 2.62 3.45 8.36
C ILE A 8 3.60 3.28 7.20
N HIS A 9 3.98 4.37 6.54
CA HIS A 9 4.96 4.34 5.46
C HIS A 9 6.28 3.72 5.90
N LYS A 10 6.85 4.18 7.01
CA LYS A 10 8.12 3.65 7.52
C LYS A 10 8.02 2.15 7.80
N LEU A 11 6.98 1.71 8.50
CA LEU A 11 6.84 0.32 8.93
C LEU A 11 6.56 -0.64 7.77
N LEU A 12 5.77 -0.21 6.77
CA LEU A 12 5.55 -0.98 5.55
C LEU A 12 6.87 -1.28 4.83
N PHE A 13 7.74 -0.28 4.68
CA PHE A 13 8.97 -0.42 3.90
C PHE A 13 10.08 -1.14 4.68
N MET A 14 10.02 -1.19 6.02
CA MET A 14 10.93 -2.00 6.84
C MET A 14 10.62 -3.50 6.79
N ASN A 15 9.41 -3.89 6.37
CA ASN A 15 8.96 -5.28 6.36
C ASN A 15 8.82 -5.86 4.95
N VAL A 16 9.48 -5.24 3.97
CA VAL A 16 9.47 -5.68 2.57
C VAL A 16 10.40 -6.88 2.40
N ASN A 17 9.88 -7.94 1.81
CA ASN A 17 10.63 -9.04 1.27
C ASN A 17 11.03 -8.73 -0.17
N HIS A 18 12.30 -8.36 -0.37
CA HIS A 18 12.82 -8.05 -1.70
C HIS A 18 13.03 -9.29 -2.58
N GLU A 19 13.07 -10.49 -2.00
CA GLU A 19 13.26 -11.74 -2.74
C GLU A 19 11.94 -12.40 -3.16
N GLY A 20 10.83 -12.02 -2.52
CA GLY A 20 9.54 -12.71 -2.60
C GLY A 20 8.79 -12.55 -3.91
N VAL A 21 9.21 -11.65 -4.81
CA VAL A 21 8.52 -11.41 -6.08
C VAL A 21 9.47 -11.61 -7.24
N ARG A 22 9.56 -12.82 -7.78
CA ARG A 22 10.33 -13.13 -9.01
C ARG A 22 9.36 -13.35 -10.17
N ASP A 23 8.84 -12.28 -10.75
CA ASP A 23 7.94 -12.37 -11.92
C ASP A 23 8.27 -11.30 -12.97
N SER A 24 7.78 -11.56 -14.18
CA SER A 24 7.77 -10.74 -15.40
C SER A 24 6.89 -9.48 -15.34
N ILE A 25 6.02 -9.37 -14.34
CA ILE A 25 5.10 -8.23 -14.20
C ILE A 25 5.87 -7.03 -13.64
N ALA A 26 5.87 -5.92 -14.37
CA ALA A 26 6.60 -4.72 -13.99
C ALA A 26 5.93 -3.92 -12.84
N VAL A 27 4.60 -3.99 -12.72
CA VAL A 27 3.84 -3.23 -11.72
C VAL A 27 2.66 -4.04 -11.19
N TYR A 28 2.54 -4.12 -9.88
CA TYR A 28 1.36 -4.62 -9.19
C TYR A 28 0.66 -3.50 -8.45
N THR A 29 -0.66 -3.58 -8.37
CA THR A 29 -1.48 -2.71 -7.52
C THR A 29 -2.29 -3.56 -6.56
N THR A 30 -2.14 -3.29 -5.27
CA THR A 30 -2.88 -3.96 -4.21
C THR A 30 -3.35 -2.91 -3.20
N ALA A 31 -4.34 -3.27 -2.39
CA ALA A 31 -4.80 -2.45 -1.29
C ALA A 31 -4.80 -3.26 0.00
N ILE A 32 -4.23 -2.68 1.06
CA ILE A 32 -4.40 -3.20 2.42
C ILE A 32 -5.63 -2.53 3.01
N LYS A 33 -6.61 -3.33 3.41
CA LYS A 33 -7.81 -2.92 4.12
C LYS A 33 -7.64 -3.19 5.61
N LEU A 34 -7.82 -2.15 6.41
CA LEU A 34 -7.81 -2.21 7.87
C LEU A 34 -9.20 -1.88 8.39
N ASP A 35 -9.83 -2.85 9.06
CA ASP A 35 -11.05 -2.60 9.82
C ASP A 35 -10.64 -2.18 11.23
N ILE A 36 -10.98 -0.95 11.61
CA ILE A 36 -10.55 -0.32 12.85
C ILE A 36 -11.77 -0.14 13.75
N ILE A 37 -11.61 -0.50 15.02
CA ILE A 37 -12.61 -0.26 16.06
C ILE A 37 -12.03 0.72 17.08
N ARG A 38 -12.83 1.73 17.42
CA ARG A 38 -12.52 2.67 18.48
C ARG A 38 -12.88 2.06 19.84
N GLY A 39 -11.91 2.07 20.75
CA GLY A 39 -12.11 1.87 22.18
C GLY A 39 -12.16 3.22 22.91
N ASN A 40 -12.11 3.18 24.24
CA ASN A 40 -12.26 4.40 25.07
C ASN A 40 -11.22 5.49 24.74
N SER A 41 -9.95 5.12 24.58
CA SER A 41 -8.84 6.06 24.36
C SER A 41 -7.97 5.77 23.14
N SER A 42 -8.17 4.64 22.47
CA SER A 42 -7.39 4.22 21.30
C SER A 42 -8.29 3.67 20.21
N ALA A 43 -7.82 3.63 18.96
CA ALA A 43 -8.49 2.91 17.88
C ALA A 43 -7.54 1.87 17.29
N ASN A 44 -7.97 0.60 17.35
CA ASN A 44 -7.12 -0.55 17.06
C ASN A 44 -7.61 -1.30 15.83
N VAL A 45 -6.67 -1.91 15.12
CA VAL A 45 -6.99 -2.75 13.95
C VAL A 45 -7.59 -4.07 14.41
N LYS A 46 -8.87 -4.28 14.08
CA LYS A 46 -9.57 -5.55 14.30
C LYS A 46 -9.17 -6.58 13.25
N LYS A 47 -9.15 -6.15 11.98
CA LYS A 47 -8.93 -7.04 10.84
C LYS A 47 -8.02 -6.37 9.82
N ILE A 48 -7.11 -7.17 9.26
CA ILE A 48 -6.28 -6.82 8.12
C ILE A 48 -6.70 -7.73 6.97
N SER A 49 -6.98 -7.16 5.81
CA SER A 49 -7.23 -7.90 4.57
C SER A 49 -6.40 -7.26 3.45
N VAL A 50 -6.02 -8.05 2.46
CA VAL A 50 -5.37 -7.54 1.25
C VAL A 50 -6.24 -7.87 0.04
N SER A 51 -6.26 -7.00 -0.96
CA SER A 51 -7.03 -7.23 -2.18
C SER A 51 -6.38 -8.24 -3.12
N ASP A 52 -5.07 -8.47 -2.96
CA ASP A 52 -4.27 -9.32 -3.82
C ASP A 52 -3.23 -10.09 -2.98
N SER A 53 -3.06 -11.38 -3.26
CA SER A 53 -2.08 -12.26 -2.62
C SER A 53 -0.63 -11.84 -2.81
N ILE A 54 -0.30 -11.08 -3.87
CA ILE A 54 1.06 -10.56 -4.06
C ILE A 54 1.55 -9.73 -2.87
N ALA A 55 0.62 -9.12 -2.13
CA ALA A 55 0.94 -8.39 -0.91
C ALA A 55 1.57 -9.30 0.15
N TYR A 56 1.18 -10.58 0.25
CA TYR A 56 1.78 -11.53 1.19
C TYR A 56 3.18 -11.99 0.75
N SER A 57 3.47 -11.96 -0.55
CA SER A 57 4.81 -12.22 -1.05
C SER A 57 5.76 -11.04 -0.81
N VAL A 58 5.22 -9.82 -0.80
CA VAL A 58 5.98 -8.58 -0.63
C VAL A 58 6.15 -8.18 0.83
N PHE A 59 5.13 -8.38 1.67
CA PHE A 59 5.18 -8.00 3.07
C PHE A 59 5.22 -9.27 3.92
N ASN A 60 6.35 -9.51 4.59
CA ASN A 60 6.56 -10.70 5.43
C ASN A 60 5.53 -10.79 6.57
N ASP A 61 5.17 -9.64 7.13
CA ASP A 61 4.23 -9.53 8.21
C ASP A 61 3.52 -8.17 8.11
N LEU A 62 2.19 -8.17 8.22
CA LEU A 62 1.37 -6.96 8.31
C LEU A 62 0.83 -6.73 9.71
N THR A 63 1.06 -7.65 10.66
CA THR A 63 0.54 -7.55 12.03
C THR A 63 1.11 -6.36 12.80
N PHE A 64 2.25 -5.81 12.38
CA PHE A 64 2.77 -4.55 12.91
C PHE A 64 1.77 -3.39 12.81
N LEU A 65 0.85 -3.43 11.83
CA LEU A 65 -0.21 -2.43 11.69
C LEU A 65 -1.16 -2.44 12.90
N LYS A 66 -1.27 -3.54 13.63
CA LYS A 66 -2.07 -3.62 14.87
C LYS A 66 -1.47 -2.85 16.04
N ALA A 67 -0.17 -2.55 15.99
CA ALA A 67 0.52 -1.80 17.05
C ALA A 67 0.37 -0.27 16.92
N ILE A 68 -0.23 0.21 15.82
CA ILE A 68 -0.43 1.63 15.56
C ILE A 68 -1.79 2.05 16.16
N ASP A 69 -1.81 3.18 16.89
CA ASP A 69 -3.06 3.80 17.32
C ASP A 69 -3.65 4.68 16.21
N PHE A 70 -4.82 4.30 15.72
CA PHE A 70 -5.55 4.99 14.66
C PHE A 70 -6.58 6.00 15.18
N ALA A 71 -6.63 6.27 16.48
CA ALA A 71 -7.55 7.25 17.06
C ALA A 71 -7.53 8.61 16.33
N PRO A 72 -6.37 9.15 15.87
CA PRO A 72 -6.32 10.39 15.09
C PRO A 72 -7.04 10.31 13.73
N LEU A 73 -7.12 9.13 13.11
CA LEU A 73 -7.86 8.92 11.85
C LEU A 73 -9.33 8.61 12.11
N ALA A 74 -9.66 7.86 13.16
CA ALA A 74 -11.02 7.49 13.50
C ALA A 74 -11.88 8.67 13.96
N GLY A 75 -11.28 9.71 14.56
CA GLY A 75 -12.00 10.90 15.01
C GLY A 75 -13.00 10.55 16.11
N ALA A 76 -14.31 10.68 15.86
CA ALA A 76 -15.37 10.28 16.79
C ALA A 76 -16.12 9.00 16.36
N LYS A 77 -15.69 8.34 15.28
CA LYS A 77 -16.40 7.18 14.73
C LYS A 77 -16.05 5.91 15.50
N ASP A 78 -17.06 5.10 15.81
CA ASP A 78 -16.90 3.81 16.52
C ASP A 78 -16.16 2.78 15.67
N SER A 79 -16.35 2.83 14.36
CA SER A 79 -15.62 2.00 13.41
C SER A 79 -15.32 2.76 12.12
N ILE A 80 -14.15 2.50 11.56
CA ILE A 80 -13.77 2.97 10.23
C ILE A 80 -13.05 1.87 9.48
N THR A 81 -13.09 1.94 8.16
CA THR A 81 -12.23 1.16 7.28
C THR A 81 -11.15 2.08 6.71
N VAL A 82 -9.88 1.77 6.94
CA VAL A 82 -8.77 2.45 6.27
C VAL A 82 -8.32 1.61 5.09
N ILE A 83 -8.30 2.22 3.91
CA ILE A 83 -7.75 1.63 2.70
C ILE A 83 -6.39 2.24 2.43
N ILE A 84 -5.38 1.38 2.34
CA ILE A 84 -4.00 1.74 2.04
C ILE A 84 -3.69 1.23 0.63
N PRO A 85 -3.73 2.11 -0.39
CA PRO A 85 -3.36 1.70 -1.74
C PRO A 85 -1.85 1.54 -1.84
N ILE A 86 -1.40 0.48 -2.50
CA ILE A 86 0.01 0.16 -2.67
C ILE A 86 0.26 -0.20 -4.14
N ALA A 87 1.22 0.49 -4.75
CA ALA A 87 1.82 0.10 -6.01
C ALA A 87 3.19 -0.53 -5.73
N ILE A 88 3.43 -1.73 -6.24
CA ILE A 88 4.70 -2.43 -6.15
C ILE A 88 5.31 -2.41 -7.55
N MET A 89 6.53 -1.90 -7.67
CA MET A 89 7.25 -1.75 -8.93
C MET A 89 8.49 -2.61 -8.92
N MET A 90 8.72 -3.34 -9.99
CA MET A 90 9.91 -4.18 -10.15
C MET A 90 10.97 -3.40 -10.93
N GLU A 91 12.14 -3.17 -10.32
CA GLU A 91 13.24 -2.42 -10.95
C GLU A 91 13.97 -3.23 -12.04
N ALA A 92 13.96 -4.57 -11.91
CA ALA A 92 14.50 -5.50 -12.89
C ALA A 92 13.48 -6.60 -13.17
N CYS A 93 13.01 -6.68 -14.41
CA CYS A 93 12.20 -7.78 -14.90
C CYS A 93 13.11 -8.70 -15.70
N ASN A 94 13.44 -9.87 -15.14
CA ASN A 94 14.42 -10.80 -15.71
C ASN A 94 14.00 -11.39 -17.08
N THR A 95 12.73 -11.26 -17.45
CA THR A 95 12.15 -11.74 -18.71
C THR A 95 11.70 -10.61 -19.65
N CYS A 96 11.83 -9.35 -19.24
CA CYS A 96 11.49 -8.22 -20.10
C CYS A 96 12.62 -8.01 -21.09
N SER A 97 12.30 -7.92 -22.38
CA SER A 97 13.32 -7.75 -23.41
C SER A 97 14.15 -6.48 -23.14
N PRO A 98 15.48 -6.48 -23.38
CA PRO A 98 16.30 -5.28 -23.27
C PRO A 98 15.71 -4.17 -24.15
N GLY A 99 15.11 -3.15 -23.54
CA GLY A 99 14.40 -2.06 -24.22
C GLY A 99 12.88 -1.98 -24.00
N GLN A 100 12.25 -2.96 -23.35
CA GLN A 100 10.80 -2.94 -23.06
C GLN A 100 10.42 -2.26 -21.75
N LEU A 101 11.35 -2.13 -20.80
CA LEU A 101 11.19 -1.21 -19.68
C LEU A 101 11.44 0.20 -20.20
N LYS A 102 10.41 0.81 -20.81
CA LYS A 102 10.32 2.27 -20.81
C LYS A 102 10.38 2.66 -19.34
N LEU A 103 11.53 3.15 -18.89
CA LEU A 103 11.69 3.87 -17.64
C LEU A 103 10.67 5.01 -17.71
N PHE A 104 9.45 4.78 -17.23
CA PHE A 104 8.53 5.91 -17.09
C PHE A 104 9.18 6.85 -16.10
N SER A 105 9.09 8.15 -16.36
CA SER A 105 9.57 9.13 -15.39
C SER A 105 8.84 8.87 -14.06
N ARG A 106 9.50 9.10 -12.91
CA ARG A 106 8.85 8.98 -11.58
C ARG A 106 7.52 9.75 -11.52
N SER A 107 7.43 10.87 -12.24
CA SER A 107 6.23 11.67 -12.43
C SER A 107 5.11 10.96 -13.20
N ASP A 108 5.43 10.27 -14.30
CA ASP A 108 4.46 9.51 -15.09
C ASP A 108 3.91 8.32 -14.32
N TYR A 109 4.77 7.63 -13.55
CA TYR A 109 4.34 6.55 -12.67
C TYR A 109 3.41 7.04 -11.58
N ARG A 110 3.78 8.11 -10.88
CA ARG A 110 2.94 8.69 -9.82
C ARG A 110 1.57 9.09 -10.37
N ARG A 111 1.52 9.73 -11.54
CA ARG A 111 0.25 10.09 -12.20
C ARG A 111 -0.58 8.86 -12.56
N LYS A 112 0.03 7.82 -13.14
CA LYS A 112 -0.66 6.56 -13.46
C LYS A 112 -1.19 5.86 -12.21
N ILE A 113 -0.41 5.78 -11.15
CA ILE A 113 -0.82 5.17 -9.87
C ILE A 113 -1.97 5.96 -9.25
N LEU A 114 -1.88 7.29 -9.24
CA LEU A 114 -2.99 8.13 -8.78
C LEU A 114 -4.24 7.91 -9.63
N ASN A 115 -4.12 7.80 -10.95
CA ASN A 115 -5.26 7.50 -11.83
C ASN A 115 -5.80 6.08 -11.60
N LEU A 116 -4.97 5.09 -11.26
CA LEU A 116 -5.43 3.72 -10.99
C LEU A 116 -6.26 3.63 -9.70
N PHE A 117 -5.92 4.43 -8.68
CA PHE A 117 -6.62 4.42 -7.40
C PHE A 117 -7.70 5.51 -7.28
N PHE A 118 -7.63 6.57 -8.09
CA PHE A 118 -8.49 7.75 -8.00
C PHE A 118 -9.00 8.26 -9.35
N ASN A 119 -9.09 7.44 -10.40
CA ASN A 119 -9.89 7.80 -11.59
C ASN A 119 -11.37 7.90 -11.16
N THR A 120 -11.75 9.09 -10.70
CA THR A 120 -13.12 9.42 -10.31
C THR A 120 -13.77 10.20 -11.44
N ASP A 121 -14.09 9.52 -12.54
CA ASP A 121 -15.20 9.96 -13.42
C ASP A 121 -16.57 9.67 -12.77
N THR A 122 -16.59 8.94 -11.65
CA THR A 122 -17.78 8.77 -10.83
C THR A 122 -17.71 9.72 -9.65
N GLY A 123 -18.62 10.69 -9.59
CA GLY A 123 -18.78 11.66 -8.49
C GLY A 123 -19.23 11.05 -7.15
N ASN A 124 -18.64 9.92 -6.74
CA ASN A 124 -18.92 9.26 -5.48
C ASN A 124 -17.95 9.79 -4.42
N SER A 125 -18.50 10.56 -3.49
CA SER A 125 -17.92 10.71 -2.16
C SER A 125 -17.53 9.35 -1.60
N ASN A 126 -16.39 9.28 -0.90
CA ASN A 126 -15.98 8.07 -0.19
C ASN A 126 -17.16 7.51 0.62
N PRO A 127 -17.43 6.20 0.58
CA PRO A 127 -18.49 5.61 1.37
C PRO A 127 -18.32 6.00 2.84
N GLU A 128 -19.42 6.25 3.53
CA GLU A 128 -19.37 6.63 4.94
C GLU A 128 -18.58 5.59 5.76
N GLY A 129 -17.66 6.06 6.59
CA GLY A 129 -16.79 5.18 7.39
C GLY A 129 -15.52 4.71 6.66
N TYR A 130 -15.31 5.04 5.39
CA TYR A 130 -14.07 4.71 4.67
C TYR A 130 -13.10 5.89 4.61
N ILE A 131 -11.83 5.61 4.85
CA ILE A 131 -10.72 6.56 4.73
C ILE A 131 -9.70 5.97 3.75
N TYR A 132 -9.49 6.64 2.63
CA TYR A 132 -8.48 6.27 1.66
C TYR A 132 -7.21 7.06 1.92
N LEU A 133 -6.10 6.35 2.18
CA LEU A 133 -4.79 6.98 2.27
C LEU A 133 -4.23 7.28 0.87
N LYS A 134 -3.23 8.14 0.82
CA LYS A 134 -2.45 8.34 -0.40
C LYS A 134 -1.73 7.02 -0.76
N PRO A 135 -1.65 6.66 -2.05
CA PRO A 135 -0.97 5.46 -2.48
C PRO A 135 0.50 5.48 -2.08
N TYR A 136 0.97 4.36 -1.57
CA TYR A 136 2.40 4.13 -1.36
C TYR A 136 2.99 3.44 -2.58
N THR A 137 4.21 3.81 -2.95
CA THR A 137 4.93 3.22 -4.07
C THR A 137 6.17 2.54 -3.55
N LEU A 138 6.19 1.21 -3.65
CA LEU A 138 7.32 0.38 -3.31
C LEU A 138 8.09 0.02 -4.59
N ILE A 139 9.41 0.18 -4.57
CA ILE A 139 10.29 -0.31 -5.63
C ILE A 139 11.05 -1.49 -5.05
N VAL A 140 10.89 -2.65 -5.68
CA VAL A 140 11.59 -3.90 -5.35
C VAL A 140 12.65 -4.13 -6.41
N ASN A 141 13.90 -4.26 -5.97
CA ASN A 141 15.01 -4.57 -6.84
C ASN A 141 15.27 -6.08 -6.82
N ASN A 142 15.24 -6.70 -8.00
CA ASN A 142 15.46 -8.13 -8.22
C ASN A 142 16.83 -8.41 -8.83
N LYS A 143 17.84 -7.60 -8.54
CA LYS A 143 19.21 -8.00 -8.90
C LYS A 143 19.53 -9.30 -8.19
N VAL A 144 19.64 -10.36 -8.98
CA VAL A 144 20.35 -11.57 -8.59
C VAL A 144 21.81 -11.14 -8.53
N ASP A 145 22.38 -11.11 -7.33
CA ASP A 145 23.84 -11.05 -7.20
C ASP A 145 24.36 -12.39 -7.76
N ASP A 146 24.99 -12.32 -8.94
CA ASP A 146 25.76 -13.42 -9.54
C ASP A 146 27.07 -13.67 -8.77
#